data_AF-A0A099KNI7-F1
#
_entry.id   AF-A0A099KNI7-F1
#
_cell.length_a   1.000
_cell.length_b   1.000
_cell.length_c   1.000
_cell.angle_alpha   90.00
_cell.angle_beta   90.00
_cell.angle_gamma   90.00
#
_symmetry.space_group_name_H-M   'P 1'
#
loop_
_entity.id
_entity.type
_entity.pdbx_description
1 polymer ?
#
loop_
_entity_poly.entity_id
_entity_poly.type
_entity_poly.pdbx_seq_one_letter_code
_entity_poly.pdbx_strand_id
1 'polypeptide(L)'
;MNKFLISPLLLTIFLQGCGGSSSSSPEVPVEPVEYNFSLTSQLTNDCGIPSAFTEVELLLQDNTWQTLKVYQPDENGVISFVTENEFINYTLVAKNQQGSKAQGLNIESFYQASSATPSHYQAQFDDRVDNDSCQCVTKNLELSHRSFETQSSVTSSLEFTSSSIIDKGTTLFEGVKVCGTLDGAWPFSSFSILGTDSNDKEIGAAGFTDDFNVNDDVWRLSVFDVANTFQLNQPYQDTSNSQLIKGVKHFLTQATKDEQSLLIFDTHNYVSEAYYQSQASVTFPLNDGLYKSAISKNIHQVISTNASDSLILLAGQYEPAFDYPDFDEIKPDYRYDYSAVTGYPMAIINFTFTDLTMPAKWTFYGPEKGLLAISAPLKGYEDIIKIDSEPKTIDVHLIKSKLTNNYQDYIKHYQGDSALNLTDDFVKDITAAELALKL
;
A
#
# COMPACT_ATOMS: atom_id res chain seq x y z
N MET A 1 43.74 -14.01 40.65
CA MET A 1 44.57 -14.42 41.81
C MET A 1 45.42 -13.24 42.24
N ASN A 2 45.45 -13.02 43.56
CA ASN A 2 46.33 -12.17 44.38
C ASN A 2 46.29 -10.63 44.29
N LYS A 3 45.61 -10.10 45.30
CA LYS A 3 45.76 -8.80 45.97
C LYS A 3 47.17 -8.60 46.55
N PHE A 4 47.65 -7.36 46.57
CA PHE A 4 48.40 -6.74 47.66
C PHE A 4 47.92 -5.27 47.73
N LEU A 5 47.15 -4.75 48.70
CA LEU A 5 47.36 -4.58 50.16
C LEU A 5 48.63 -3.76 50.48
N ILE A 6 48.48 -2.49 50.90
CA ILE A 6 48.74 -1.99 52.27
C ILE A 6 48.75 -0.44 52.32
N SER A 7 47.88 0.09 53.19
CA SER A 7 47.76 1.45 53.77
C SER A 7 48.93 1.75 54.75
N PRO A 8 48.97 2.79 55.61
CA PRO A 8 48.40 4.15 55.64
C PRO A 8 49.48 5.24 55.84
N LEU A 9 49.13 6.53 55.71
CA LEU A 9 49.66 7.53 56.63
C LEU A 9 48.62 8.65 56.86
N LEU A 10 48.22 8.78 58.11
CA LEU A 10 47.48 9.92 58.66
C LEU A 10 48.36 11.18 58.64
N LEU A 11 47.77 12.38 58.43
CA LEU A 11 47.60 13.39 59.49
C LEU A 11 46.85 14.65 59.00
N THR A 12 45.64 14.81 59.53
CA THR A 12 45.01 16.02 60.09
C THR A 12 45.08 17.41 59.40
N ILE A 13 43.89 17.85 58.98
CA ILE A 13 43.12 19.05 59.41
C ILE A 13 43.80 20.43 59.32
N PHE A 14 43.24 21.28 58.44
CA PHE A 14 42.79 22.63 58.83
C PHE A 14 41.45 22.96 58.16
N LEU A 15 40.55 23.52 58.97
CA LEU A 15 39.19 23.95 58.67
C LEU A 15 39.17 25.45 58.30
N GLN A 16 38.21 25.78 57.43
CA GLN A 16 37.53 27.06 57.17
C GLN A 16 38.12 28.04 56.12
N GLY A 17 37.42 28.10 54.97
CA GLY A 17 36.68 29.30 54.57
C GLY A 17 37.34 30.29 53.60
N CYS A 18 37.16 30.09 52.29
CA CYS A 18 36.88 31.17 51.33
C CYS A 18 36.22 30.60 50.08
N GLY A 19 35.16 31.27 49.62
CA GLY A 19 34.31 30.84 48.53
C GLY A 19 35.03 30.77 47.18
N GLY A 20 34.58 29.81 46.37
CA GLY A 20 34.95 29.67 44.97
C GLY A 20 33.76 29.09 44.22
N SER A 21 32.93 29.98 43.68
CA SER A 21 31.82 29.67 42.80
C SER A 21 32.38 28.97 41.55
N SER A 22 32.15 27.66 41.41
CA SER A 22 32.41 26.96 40.14
C SER A 22 31.20 27.18 39.24
N SER A 23 31.30 28.19 38.39
CA SER A 23 30.39 28.42 37.29
C SER A 23 30.32 27.16 36.42
N SER A 24 29.18 26.48 36.46
CA SER A 24 28.72 25.75 35.28
C SER A 24 28.68 26.77 34.15
N SER A 25 29.58 26.64 33.17
CA SER A 25 29.42 27.35 31.91
C SER A 25 27.98 27.08 31.44
N PRO A 26 27.17 28.12 31.18
CA PRO A 26 25.82 27.90 30.68
C PRO A 26 25.94 27.06 29.41
N GLU A 27 25.16 25.97 29.34
CA GLU A 27 24.97 25.27 28.07
C GLU A 27 24.61 26.32 27.03
N VAL A 28 25.41 26.39 25.96
CA VAL A 28 25.13 27.28 24.84
C VAL A 28 23.70 26.97 24.42
N PRO A 29 22.77 27.94 24.42
CA PRO A 29 21.41 27.69 23.97
C PRO A 29 21.49 27.13 22.55
N VAL A 30 21.10 25.86 22.38
CA VAL A 30 20.95 25.28 21.06
C VAL A 30 19.73 25.97 20.46
N GLU A 31 19.90 26.69 19.35
CA GLU A 31 18.76 27.28 18.66
C GLU A 31 17.77 26.15 18.28
N PRO A 32 16.45 26.38 18.43
CA PRO A 32 15.46 25.39 18.02
C PRO A 32 15.65 25.07 16.54
N VAL A 33 15.73 23.78 16.20
CA VAL A 33 15.75 23.35 14.80
C VAL A 33 14.33 23.42 14.28
N GLU A 34 14.08 24.31 13.32
CA GLU A 34 12.79 24.41 12.63
C GLU A 34 12.72 23.43 11.45
N TYR A 35 11.57 22.77 11.32
CA TYR A 35 11.22 21.86 10.24
C TYR A 35 10.02 22.42 9.47
N ASN A 36 10.06 22.29 8.14
CA ASN A 36 8.98 22.70 7.25
C ASN A 36 8.20 21.46 6.80
N PHE A 37 7.06 21.22 7.41
CA PHE A 37 6.14 20.19 6.95
C PHE A 37 5.40 20.67 5.70
N SER A 38 5.25 19.78 4.71
CA SER A 38 4.44 20.01 3.52
C SER A 38 3.73 18.73 3.12
N LEU A 39 2.45 18.84 2.81
CA LEU A 39 1.62 17.78 2.25
C LEU A 39 0.98 18.25 0.95
N THR A 40 1.08 17.43 -0.09
CA THR A 40 0.39 17.65 -1.36
C THR A 40 -0.82 16.72 -1.46
N SER A 41 -2.00 17.31 -1.58
CA SER A 41 -3.27 16.60 -1.76
C SER A 41 -3.76 16.75 -3.19
N GLN A 42 -4.03 15.64 -3.86
CA GLN A 42 -4.38 15.62 -5.28
C GLN A 42 -5.48 14.62 -5.62
N LEU A 43 -6.24 14.91 -6.68
CA LEU A 43 -7.03 13.96 -7.45
C LEU A 43 -6.25 13.59 -8.69
N THR A 44 -6.54 12.43 -9.27
CA THR A 44 -5.98 12.00 -10.55
C THR A 44 -7.13 11.66 -11.48
N ASN A 45 -7.10 12.21 -12.69
CA ASN A 45 -8.15 11.96 -13.67
C ASN A 45 -7.99 10.64 -14.40
N ASP A 46 -8.95 10.30 -15.28
CA ASP A 46 -9.00 9.00 -15.95
C ASP A 46 -7.76 8.73 -16.83
N CYS A 47 -6.99 9.76 -17.20
CA CYS A 47 -5.76 9.65 -18.00
C CYS A 47 -4.48 9.71 -17.16
N GLY A 48 -4.59 9.75 -15.83
CA GLY A 48 -3.43 9.83 -14.94
C GLY A 48 -2.88 11.24 -14.71
N ILE A 49 -3.61 12.31 -15.10
CA ILE A 49 -3.19 13.69 -14.84
C ILE A 49 -3.61 14.09 -13.42
N PRO A 50 -2.67 14.54 -12.57
CA PRO A 50 -3.00 15.03 -11.24
C PRO A 50 -3.56 16.45 -11.26
N SER A 51 -4.50 16.73 -10.35
CA SER A 51 -5.05 18.06 -10.07
C SER A 51 -5.15 18.28 -8.57
N ALA A 52 -5.06 19.53 -8.12
CA ALA A 52 -5.19 19.88 -6.70
C ALA A 52 -6.52 19.38 -6.09
N PHE A 53 -6.46 18.87 -4.86
CA PHE A 53 -7.65 18.51 -4.08
C PHE A 53 -7.69 19.27 -2.76
N THR A 54 -8.71 20.12 -2.60
CA THR A 54 -8.82 21.06 -1.48
C THR A 54 -9.87 20.67 -0.43
N GLU A 55 -10.63 19.59 -0.64
CA GLU A 55 -11.67 19.13 0.31
C GLU A 55 -11.08 18.15 1.34
N VAL A 56 -9.95 18.55 1.91
CA VAL A 56 -9.17 17.82 2.93
C VAL A 56 -8.71 18.79 4.00
N GLU A 57 -8.65 18.33 5.24
CA GLU A 57 -8.07 19.07 6.37
C GLU A 57 -6.98 18.23 7.04
N LEU A 58 -6.00 18.89 7.64
CA LEU A 58 -4.97 18.25 8.47
C LEU A 58 -5.10 18.70 9.92
N LEU A 59 -5.32 17.75 10.82
CA LEU A 59 -5.37 17.94 12.25
C LEU A 59 -4.00 17.57 12.83
N LEU A 60 -3.22 18.56 13.25
CA LEU A 60 -1.97 18.36 13.99
C LEU A 60 -2.32 18.02 15.43
N GLN A 61 -1.78 16.91 15.93
CA GLN A 61 -2.17 16.31 17.21
C GLN A 61 -0.98 16.05 18.13
N ASP A 62 -1.25 15.97 19.43
CA ASP A 62 -0.25 15.55 20.43
C ASP A 62 -0.16 14.01 20.54
N ASN A 63 0.61 13.52 21.52
CA ASN A 63 0.80 12.07 21.76
C ASN A 63 -0.43 11.36 22.35
N THR A 64 -1.47 12.11 22.71
CA THR A 64 -2.78 11.59 23.16
C THR A 64 -3.86 11.79 22.10
N TRP A 65 -3.46 12.14 20.88
CA TRP A 65 -4.33 12.43 19.73
C TRP A 65 -5.26 13.64 19.92
N GLN A 66 -5.02 14.48 20.92
CA GLN A 66 -5.76 15.73 21.07
C GLN A 66 -5.31 16.72 20.00
N THR A 67 -6.27 17.36 19.34
CA THR A 67 -5.99 18.30 18.25
C THR A 67 -5.38 19.59 18.80
N LEU A 68 -4.15 19.87 18.39
CA LEU A 68 -3.42 21.10 18.68
C LEU A 68 -3.83 22.21 17.71
N LYS A 69 -3.88 21.88 16.41
CA LYS A 69 -4.18 22.85 15.35
C LYS A 69 -4.77 22.15 14.12
N VAL A 70 -5.57 22.89 13.37
CA VAL A 70 -6.15 22.43 12.10
C VAL A 70 -5.58 23.29 10.97
N TYR A 71 -5.23 22.65 9.87
CA TYR A 71 -4.72 23.29 8.66
C TYR A 71 -5.58 22.91 7.46
N GLN A 72 -5.68 23.85 6.53
CA GLN A 72 -6.40 23.71 5.27
C GLN A 72 -5.40 23.84 4.12
N PRO A 73 -5.65 23.17 2.98
CA PRO A 73 -4.84 23.32 1.79
C PRO A 73 -5.02 24.72 1.18
N ASP A 74 -3.98 25.17 0.47
CA ASP A 74 -4.09 26.29 -0.45
C ASP A 74 -4.81 25.89 -1.76
N GLU A 75 -4.87 26.82 -2.72
CA GLU A 75 -5.49 26.58 -4.03
C GLU A 75 -4.80 25.49 -4.88
N ASN A 76 -3.55 25.13 -4.53
CA ASN A 76 -2.79 24.08 -5.20
C ASN A 76 -2.91 22.72 -4.48
N GLY A 77 -3.78 22.62 -3.46
CA GLY A 77 -3.92 21.40 -2.68
C GLY A 77 -2.77 21.18 -1.68
N VAL A 78 -1.99 22.23 -1.37
CA VAL A 78 -0.81 22.11 -0.51
C VAL A 78 -1.12 22.59 0.91
N ILE A 79 -0.86 21.74 1.90
CA ILE A 79 -0.86 22.09 3.31
C ILE A 79 0.59 22.26 3.75
N SER A 80 0.93 23.40 4.38
CA SER A 80 2.29 23.62 4.89
C SER A 80 2.32 24.39 6.21
N PHE A 81 3.29 24.07 7.07
CA PHE A 81 3.55 24.79 8.32
C PHE A 81 4.96 24.53 8.86
N VAL A 82 5.42 25.43 9.72
CA VAL A 82 6.70 25.31 10.43
C VAL A 82 6.46 24.69 11.81
N THR A 83 7.35 23.81 12.25
CA THR A 83 7.32 23.14 13.56
C THR A 83 8.73 22.90 14.08
N GLU A 84 8.94 22.93 15.39
CA GLU A 84 10.21 22.54 16.03
C GLU A 84 10.30 21.01 16.26
N ASN A 85 9.18 20.30 16.09
CA ASN A 85 9.14 18.84 16.25
C ASN A 85 9.57 18.15 14.95
N GLU A 86 10.65 17.36 15.01
CA GLU A 86 11.09 16.51 13.90
C GLU A 86 10.05 15.45 13.53
N PHE A 87 9.34 14.94 14.53
CA PHE A 87 8.28 13.94 14.38
C PHE A 87 6.96 14.48 14.92
N ILE A 88 5.90 14.34 14.13
CA ILE A 88 4.56 14.85 14.44
C ILE A 88 3.52 13.74 14.32
N ASN A 89 2.42 13.91 15.06
CA ASN A 89 1.21 13.11 14.86
C ASN A 89 0.22 13.97 14.10
N TYR A 90 -0.36 13.45 13.02
CA TYR A 90 -1.42 14.16 12.31
C TYR A 90 -2.48 13.22 11.77
N THR A 91 -3.69 13.76 11.61
CA THR A 91 -4.80 13.07 10.93
C THR A 91 -5.28 13.91 9.76
N LEU A 92 -5.38 13.29 8.59
CA LEU A 92 -6.07 13.84 7.43
C LEU A 92 -7.53 13.48 7.52
N VAL A 93 -8.41 14.44 7.25
CA VAL A 93 -9.84 14.20 7.09
C VAL A 93 -10.25 14.74 5.73
N ALA A 94 -10.49 13.85 4.78
CA ALA A 94 -10.86 14.18 3.42
C ALA A 94 -12.28 13.73 3.12
N LYS A 95 -13.01 14.54 2.35
CA LYS A 95 -14.23 14.04 1.74
C LYS A 95 -13.87 12.99 0.68
N ASN A 96 -14.70 11.97 0.56
CA ASN A 96 -14.51 10.89 -0.39
C ASN A 96 -15.82 10.57 -1.09
N GLN A 97 -15.75 10.18 -2.36
CA GLN A 97 -16.87 9.66 -3.12
C GLN A 97 -16.36 8.72 -4.21
N GLN A 98 -16.98 7.55 -4.33
CA GLN A 98 -16.68 6.56 -5.36
C GLN A 98 -17.94 6.23 -6.17
N GLY A 99 -17.88 6.38 -7.49
CA GLY A 99 -19.00 6.24 -8.41
C GLY A 99 -20.20 7.07 -7.97
N SER A 100 -21.41 6.59 -8.21
CA SER A 100 -22.64 7.30 -7.80
C SER A 100 -22.99 7.14 -6.30
N LYS A 101 -22.06 6.72 -5.45
CA LYS A 101 -22.33 6.51 -4.01
C LYS A 101 -22.44 7.85 -3.28
N ALA A 102 -23.09 7.84 -2.12
CA ALA A 102 -23.12 9.00 -1.24
C ALA A 102 -21.70 9.40 -0.80
N GLN A 103 -21.50 10.70 -0.58
CA GLN A 103 -20.26 11.23 -0.03
C GLN A 103 -19.98 10.64 1.36
N GLY A 104 -18.73 10.33 1.61
CA GLY A 104 -18.21 9.83 2.88
C GLY A 104 -16.93 10.55 3.29
N LEU A 105 -16.24 9.98 4.28
CA LEU A 105 -14.95 10.46 4.76
C LEU A 105 -13.86 9.40 4.53
N ASN A 106 -12.69 9.85 4.08
CA ASN A 106 -11.45 9.10 4.18
C ASN A 106 -10.58 9.79 5.23
N ILE A 107 -10.21 9.05 6.26
CA ILE A 107 -9.46 9.55 7.41
C ILE A 107 -8.16 8.79 7.50
N GLU A 108 -7.02 9.49 7.59
CA GLU A 108 -5.70 8.85 7.65
C GLU A 108 -4.87 9.46 8.78
N SER A 109 -4.49 8.65 9.76
CA SER A 109 -3.72 9.08 10.92
C SER A 109 -2.30 8.54 10.87
N PHE A 110 -1.32 9.41 11.00
CA PHE A 110 0.10 9.10 10.97
C PHE A 110 0.72 9.38 12.33
N TYR A 111 1.29 8.36 12.97
CA TYR A 111 1.98 8.49 14.24
C TYR A 111 3.48 8.75 14.03
N GLN A 112 4.04 9.79 14.66
CA GLN A 112 5.47 10.10 14.59
C GLN A 112 6.00 10.20 13.14
N ALA A 113 5.20 10.78 12.26
CA ALA A 113 5.54 11.11 10.89
C ALA A 113 6.65 12.18 10.85
N SER A 114 7.58 12.08 9.90
CA SER A 114 8.69 13.03 9.82
C SER A 114 8.25 14.36 9.21
N SER A 115 8.46 15.46 9.94
CA SER A 115 8.20 16.83 9.49
C SER A 115 9.09 17.28 8.32
N ALA A 116 10.17 16.56 8.03
CA ALA A 116 11.13 16.90 7.00
C ALA A 116 10.88 16.19 5.65
N THR A 117 9.98 15.21 5.63
CA THR A 117 9.64 14.46 4.42
C THR A 117 8.36 15.04 3.82
N PRO A 118 8.35 15.42 2.53
CA PRO A 118 7.12 15.81 1.85
C PRO A 118 6.11 14.66 1.90
N SER A 119 4.91 14.96 2.37
CA SER A 119 3.82 14.00 2.41
C SER A 119 2.94 14.11 1.16
N HIS A 120 2.33 12.99 0.76
CA HIS A 120 1.41 12.93 -0.38
C HIS A 120 0.09 12.30 0.05
N TYR A 121 -1.02 12.86 -0.44
CA TYR A 121 -2.35 12.31 -0.26
C TYR A 121 -3.06 12.21 -1.61
N GLN A 122 -3.44 10.99 -1.99
CA GLN A 122 -4.23 10.73 -3.18
C GLN A 122 -5.70 10.61 -2.78
N ALA A 123 -6.47 11.64 -3.11
CA ALA A 123 -7.91 11.65 -2.86
C ALA A 123 -8.66 10.75 -3.86
N GLN A 124 -9.85 10.31 -3.44
CA GLN A 124 -10.86 9.70 -4.29
C GLN A 124 -12.15 10.53 -4.20
N PHE A 125 -12.55 11.19 -5.29
CA PHE A 125 -13.78 11.97 -5.33
C PHE A 125 -14.27 12.11 -6.78
N ASP A 126 -15.00 11.11 -7.26
CA ASP A 126 -15.33 10.96 -8.68
C ASP A 126 -16.06 12.18 -9.28
N ASP A 127 -16.99 12.82 -8.55
CA ASP A 127 -17.71 14.00 -9.08
C ASP A 127 -16.84 15.27 -9.21
N ARG A 128 -15.62 15.26 -8.67
CA ARG A 128 -14.67 16.38 -8.71
C ARG A 128 -13.49 16.13 -9.64
N VAL A 129 -13.43 14.95 -10.27
CA VAL A 129 -12.39 14.63 -11.24
C VAL A 129 -12.61 15.45 -12.50
N ASP A 130 -11.60 16.25 -12.88
CA ASP A 130 -11.60 17.00 -14.14
C ASP A 130 -11.09 16.12 -15.29
N ASN A 131 -12.04 15.69 -16.12
CA ASN A 131 -11.80 14.90 -17.32
C ASN A 131 -11.85 15.75 -18.61
N ASP A 132 -11.86 17.08 -18.55
CA ASP A 132 -11.94 17.94 -19.75
C ASP A 132 -10.71 17.78 -20.67
N SER A 133 -9.56 17.42 -20.08
CA SER A 133 -8.31 17.11 -20.81
C SER A 133 -8.20 15.64 -21.25
N CYS A 134 -9.21 14.82 -20.92
CA CYS A 134 -9.23 13.39 -21.11
C CYS A 134 -10.20 12.94 -22.20
N GLN A 135 -9.75 11.98 -23.00
CA GLN A 135 -10.60 11.25 -23.92
C GLN A 135 -10.64 9.78 -23.51
N CYS A 136 -11.81 9.31 -23.09
CA CYS A 136 -12.06 7.90 -22.83
C CYS A 136 -12.89 7.28 -23.95
N VAL A 137 -12.49 6.12 -24.42
CA VAL A 137 -13.19 5.36 -25.46
C VAL A 137 -13.40 3.93 -24.96
N THR A 138 -14.61 3.42 -25.17
CA THR A 138 -14.96 2.03 -24.86
C THR A 138 -15.31 1.30 -26.15
N LYS A 139 -14.52 0.28 -26.48
CA LYS A 139 -14.72 -0.54 -27.69
C LYS A 139 -14.35 -1.99 -27.42
N ASN A 140 -14.76 -2.86 -28.33
CA ASN A 140 -14.29 -4.24 -28.30
C ASN A 140 -12.89 -4.34 -28.91
N LEU A 141 -12.13 -5.33 -28.47
CA LEU A 141 -10.83 -5.68 -29.02
C LEU A 141 -10.81 -7.15 -29.44
N GLU A 142 -10.53 -7.40 -30.71
CA GLU A 142 -10.25 -8.72 -31.26
C GLU A 142 -8.76 -9.03 -31.13
N LEU A 143 -8.44 -10.04 -30.32
CA LEU A 143 -7.10 -10.56 -30.16
C LEU A 143 -6.91 -11.78 -31.08
N SER A 144 -6.09 -11.65 -32.11
CA SER A 144 -5.68 -12.77 -32.97
C SER A 144 -4.40 -13.40 -32.41
N HIS A 145 -4.43 -14.70 -32.18
CA HIS A 145 -3.37 -15.45 -31.51
C HIS A 145 -3.16 -16.85 -32.12
N ARG A 146 -2.12 -17.56 -31.69
CA ARG A 146 -1.94 -18.99 -32.03
C ARG A 146 -3.14 -19.82 -31.57
N SER A 147 -3.41 -20.96 -32.22
CA SER A 147 -4.58 -21.77 -31.88
C SER A 147 -4.52 -22.36 -30.47
N PHE A 148 -5.61 -22.23 -29.71
CA PHE A 148 -5.87 -22.89 -28.44
C PHE A 148 -6.98 -23.92 -28.59
N GLU A 149 -6.84 -25.09 -27.96
CA GLU A 149 -7.92 -26.06 -27.79
C GLU A 149 -8.86 -25.63 -26.66
N THR A 150 -8.29 -25.18 -25.54
CA THR A 150 -9.02 -24.59 -24.42
C THR A 150 -8.35 -23.29 -23.99
N GLN A 151 -9.14 -22.33 -23.52
CA GLN A 151 -8.65 -21.09 -22.89
C GLN A 151 -9.00 -21.14 -21.40
N SER A 152 -7.99 -21.03 -20.55
CA SER A 152 -8.14 -21.11 -19.09
C SER A 152 -8.18 -19.74 -18.43
N SER A 153 -7.52 -18.75 -19.03
CA SER A 153 -7.45 -17.39 -18.48
C SER A 153 -7.22 -16.37 -19.58
N VAL A 154 -7.78 -15.19 -19.39
CA VAL A 154 -7.48 -13.99 -20.19
C VAL A 154 -7.19 -12.85 -19.24
N THR A 155 -6.19 -12.03 -19.57
CA THR A 155 -5.84 -10.86 -18.76
C THR A 155 -5.52 -9.66 -19.62
N SER A 156 -5.67 -8.48 -19.04
CA SER A 156 -5.44 -7.19 -19.66
C SER A 156 -4.88 -6.23 -18.61
N SER A 157 -4.04 -5.29 -19.04
CA SER A 157 -3.63 -4.15 -18.20
C SER A 157 -4.70 -3.04 -18.16
N LEU A 158 -5.69 -3.12 -19.05
CA LEU A 158 -6.87 -2.25 -19.10
C LEU A 158 -8.11 -2.98 -18.60
N GLU A 159 -9.08 -2.21 -18.09
CA GLU A 159 -10.40 -2.72 -17.73
C GLU A 159 -11.19 -3.15 -18.97
N PHE A 160 -11.92 -4.25 -18.84
CA PHE A 160 -12.85 -4.78 -19.83
C PHE A 160 -14.03 -5.45 -19.12
N THR A 161 -15.16 -5.58 -19.82
CA THR A 161 -16.41 -6.11 -19.23
C THR A 161 -16.43 -7.63 -19.18
N SER A 162 -16.07 -8.25 -20.30
CA SER A 162 -16.12 -9.71 -20.49
C SER A 162 -15.20 -10.13 -21.62
N SER A 163 -14.99 -11.44 -21.76
CA SER A 163 -14.31 -12.00 -22.92
C SER A 163 -15.12 -13.16 -23.50
N SER A 164 -14.96 -13.40 -24.80
CA SER A 164 -15.55 -14.54 -25.47
C SER A 164 -14.61 -15.10 -26.54
N ILE A 165 -14.66 -16.42 -26.72
CA ILE A 165 -13.89 -17.11 -27.77
C ILE A 165 -14.69 -17.00 -29.07
N ILE A 166 -14.12 -16.36 -30.09
CA ILE A 166 -14.71 -16.33 -31.44
C ILE A 166 -14.41 -17.65 -32.15
N ASP A 167 -13.14 -18.03 -32.15
CA ASP A 167 -12.64 -19.28 -32.68
C ASP A 167 -11.32 -19.69 -31.99
N LYS A 168 -10.70 -20.79 -32.42
CA LYS A 168 -9.48 -21.30 -31.79
C LYS A 168 -8.31 -20.31 -31.83
N GLY A 169 -8.28 -19.38 -32.78
CA GLY A 169 -7.20 -18.39 -32.97
C GLY A 169 -7.62 -16.94 -32.66
N THR A 170 -8.84 -16.72 -32.17
CA THR A 170 -9.36 -15.37 -31.93
C THR A 170 -10.21 -15.30 -30.67
N THR A 171 -9.89 -14.34 -29.80
CA THR A 171 -10.66 -14.01 -28.60
C THR A 171 -11.09 -12.55 -28.63
N LEU A 172 -12.33 -12.30 -28.26
CA LEU A 172 -12.90 -10.97 -28.12
C LEU A 172 -12.79 -10.52 -26.67
N PHE A 173 -12.25 -9.33 -26.45
CA PHE A 173 -12.39 -8.58 -25.20
C PHE A 173 -13.49 -7.55 -25.42
N GLU A 174 -14.55 -7.63 -24.63
CA GLU A 174 -15.75 -6.79 -24.77
C GLU A 174 -15.66 -5.59 -23.83
N GLY A 175 -15.98 -4.41 -24.37
CA GLY A 175 -16.03 -3.18 -23.58
C GLY A 175 -14.70 -2.80 -22.94
N VAL A 176 -13.60 -2.92 -23.68
CA VAL A 176 -12.28 -2.41 -23.26
C VAL A 176 -12.37 -0.89 -23.16
N LYS A 177 -12.13 -0.35 -21.95
CA LYS A 177 -12.06 1.10 -21.71
C LYS A 177 -10.61 1.55 -21.74
N VAL A 178 -10.30 2.53 -22.59
CA VAL A 178 -8.99 3.19 -22.63
C VAL A 178 -9.19 4.69 -22.50
N CYS A 179 -8.33 5.35 -21.73
CA CYS A 179 -8.34 6.79 -21.54
C CYS A 179 -6.96 7.35 -21.87
N GLY A 180 -6.92 8.40 -22.68
CA GLY A 180 -5.72 9.09 -23.09
C GLY A 180 -5.96 10.59 -23.12
N THR A 181 -4.89 11.37 -23.01
CA THR A 181 -4.97 12.83 -23.11
C THR A 181 -5.30 13.23 -24.55
N LEU A 182 -6.09 14.30 -24.77
CA LEU A 182 -6.58 14.70 -26.10
C LEU A 182 -5.49 14.80 -27.19
N ASP A 183 -4.28 15.24 -26.84
CA ASP A 183 -3.15 15.44 -27.77
C ASP A 183 -1.99 14.45 -27.54
N GLY A 184 -2.16 13.45 -26.67
CA GLY A 184 -1.09 12.55 -26.25
C GLY A 184 -1.20 11.13 -26.80
N ALA A 185 -0.21 10.32 -26.46
CA ALA A 185 -0.25 8.89 -26.74
C ALA A 185 -1.26 8.19 -25.82
N TRP A 186 -1.91 7.15 -26.34
CA TRP A 186 -2.70 6.25 -25.51
C TRP A 186 -1.82 5.48 -24.51
N PRO A 187 -2.38 5.01 -23.40
CA PRO A 187 -1.63 4.26 -22.42
C PRO A 187 -1.10 2.96 -23.02
N PHE A 188 0.18 2.72 -22.78
CA PHE A 188 0.85 1.48 -23.15
C PHE A 188 0.20 0.30 -22.41
N SER A 189 -0.43 -0.59 -23.18
CA SER A 189 -1.32 -1.61 -22.64
C SER A 189 -0.99 -3.00 -23.16
N SER A 190 -1.43 -4.04 -22.47
CA SER A 190 -1.21 -5.42 -22.86
C SER A 190 -2.46 -6.28 -22.73
N PHE A 191 -2.56 -7.28 -23.60
CA PHE A 191 -3.58 -8.33 -23.55
C PHE A 191 -2.90 -9.69 -23.61
N SER A 192 -3.39 -10.66 -22.84
CA SER A 192 -2.86 -12.02 -22.87
C SER A 192 -3.91 -13.10 -22.63
N ILE A 193 -3.61 -14.30 -23.12
CA ILE A 193 -4.43 -15.50 -23.01
C ILE A 193 -3.54 -16.65 -22.58
N LEU A 194 -4.03 -17.47 -21.66
CA LEU A 194 -3.46 -18.75 -21.27
C LEU A 194 -4.45 -19.89 -21.58
N GLY A 195 -3.93 -21.09 -21.83
CA GLY A 195 -4.75 -22.25 -22.15
C GLY A 195 -3.92 -23.43 -22.63
N THR A 196 -4.54 -24.37 -23.36
CA THR A 196 -3.87 -25.55 -23.90
C THR A 196 -3.89 -25.60 -25.42
N ASP A 197 -2.88 -26.22 -26.02
CA ASP A 197 -2.85 -26.55 -27.44
C ASP A 197 -3.55 -27.90 -27.74
N SER A 198 -3.54 -28.33 -29.00
CA SER A 198 -4.16 -29.61 -29.43
C SER A 198 -3.49 -30.87 -28.87
N ASN A 199 -2.36 -30.74 -28.17
CA ASN A 199 -1.63 -31.83 -27.52
C ASN A 199 -1.76 -31.75 -25.99
N ASP A 200 -2.73 -30.99 -25.48
CA ASP A 200 -2.93 -30.69 -24.06
C ASP A 200 -1.72 -30.02 -23.38
N LYS A 201 -0.86 -29.34 -24.16
CA LYS A 201 0.27 -28.58 -23.60
C LYS A 201 -0.17 -27.18 -23.22
N GLU A 202 0.15 -26.77 -22.00
CA GLU A 202 -0.04 -25.38 -21.55
C GLU A 202 0.76 -24.38 -22.39
N ILE A 203 0.07 -23.34 -22.83
CA ILE A 203 0.60 -22.29 -23.70
C ILE A 203 0.00 -20.94 -23.30
N GLY A 204 0.74 -19.86 -23.57
CA GLY A 204 0.25 -18.48 -23.42
C GLY A 204 0.58 -17.61 -24.63
N ALA A 205 -0.27 -16.66 -24.96
CA ALA A 205 -0.05 -15.67 -26.03
C ALA A 205 -0.31 -14.27 -25.51
N ALA A 206 0.56 -13.32 -25.85
CA ALA A 206 0.49 -11.96 -25.35
C ALA A 206 0.99 -10.94 -26.38
N GLY A 207 0.57 -9.70 -26.19
CA GLY A 207 1.17 -8.57 -26.88
C GLY A 207 0.75 -7.25 -26.29
N PHE A 208 1.37 -6.20 -26.81
CA PHE A 208 1.21 -4.83 -26.38
C PHE A 208 0.55 -3.99 -27.46
N THR A 209 -0.14 -2.94 -27.03
CA THR A 209 -0.66 -1.90 -27.92
C THR A 209 -0.74 -0.56 -27.20
N ASP A 210 -0.48 0.50 -27.95
CA ASP A 210 -0.79 1.89 -27.66
C ASP A 210 -1.55 2.53 -28.85
N ASP A 211 -2.01 1.71 -29.81
CA ASP A 211 -2.74 2.15 -30.99
C ASP A 211 -4.25 1.91 -30.82
N PHE A 212 -4.92 2.87 -30.20
CA PHE A 212 -6.37 2.85 -29.98
C PHE A 212 -7.07 3.86 -30.89
N ASN A 213 -7.16 3.54 -32.18
CA ASN A 213 -7.84 4.40 -33.14
C ASN A 213 -9.34 4.55 -32.82
N VAL A 214 -9.74 5.78 -32.52
CA VAL A 214 -11.12 6.12 -32.13
C VAL A 214 -12.13 6.01 -33.27
N ASN A 215 -11.69 5.82 -34.52
CA ASN A 215 -12.57 5.64 -35.66
C ASN A 215 -12.87 4.17 -35.98
N ASP A 216 -12.12 3.22 -35.41
CA ASP A 216 -12.30 1.79 -35.70
C ASP A 216 -13.48 1.22 -34.92
N ASP A 217 -14.41 0.49 -35.53
CA ASP A 217 -15.54 -0.09 -34.78
C ASP A 217 -15.08 -1.12 -33.72
N VAL A 218 -13.97 -1.81 -34.00
CA VAL A 218 -13.34 -2.83 -33.15
C VAL A 218 -11.83 -2.71 -33.30
N TRP A 219 -11.10 -2.68 -32.18
CA TRP A 219 -9.64 -2.71 -32.21
C TRP A 219 -9.12 -4.10 -32.50
N ARG A 220 -8.03 -4.20 -33.25
CA ARG A 220 -7.44 -5.49 -33.63
C ARG A 220 -6.00 -5.56 -33.19
N LEU A 221 -5.65 -6.61 -32.46
CA LEU A 221 -4.29 -6.87 -32.00
C LEU A 221 -3.90 -8.29 -32.37
N SER A 222 -2.79 -8.45 -33.10
CA SER A 222 -2.19 -9.75 -33.37
C SER A 222 -1.04 -9.99 -32.39
N VAL A 223 -1.08 -11.12 -31.68
CA VAL A 223 -0.13 -11.44 -30.62
C VAL A 223 0.77 -12.61 -30.99
N PHE A 224 2.07 -12.42 -30.74
CA PHE A 224 3.12 -13.38 -31.07
C PHE A 224 4.04 -13.70 -29.90
N ASP A 225 4.02 -12.90 -28.83
CA ASP A 225 4.82 -13.19 -27.63
C ASP A 225 4.23 -14.42 -26.95
N VAL A 226 5.11 -15.32 -26.54
CA VAL A 226 4.73 -16.60 -25.94
C VAL A 226 5.13 -16.65 -24.48
N ALA A 227 4.31 -17.29 -23.66
CA ALA A 227 4.69 -17.62 -22.29
C ALA A 227 5.63 -18.83 -22.25
N ASN A 228 6.59 -18.80 -21.33
CA ASN A 228 7.46 -19.90 -20.97
C ASN A 228 7.02 -20.51 -19.63
N THR A 229 7.19 -21.82 -19.50
CA THR A 229 6.90 -22.53 -18.25
C THR A 229 8.04 -22.30 -17.26
N PHE A 230 7.73 -21.66 -16.15
CA PHE A 230 8.60 -21.55 -14.99
C PHE A 230 8.24 -22.64 -13.98
N GLN A 231 9.21 -23.44 -13.53
CA GLN A 231 8.98 -24.44 -12.50
C GLN A 231 9.01 -23.78 -11.13
N LEU A 232 7.94 -23.94 -10.35
CA LEU A 232 7.88 -23.43 -8.99
C LEU A 232 8.74 -24.32 -8.09
N ASN A 233 9.47 -23.72 -7.17
CA ASN A 233 10.26 -24.47 -6.20
C ASN A 233 9.38 -24.85 -5.00
N GLN A 234 9.51 -26.10 -4.54
CA GLN A 234 8.88 -26.53 -3.29
C GLN A 234 9.44 -25.74 -2.08
N PRO A 235 8.61 -25.44 -1.07
CA PRO A 235 7.19 -25.80 -0.94
C PRO A 235 6.25 -24.87 -1.74
N TYR A 236 5.21 -25.45 -2.33
CA TYR A 236 4.23 -24.69 -3.14
C TYR A 236 3.25 -23.88 -2.27
N GLN A 237 2.86 -22.71 -2.78
CA GLN A 237 1.89 -21.79 -2.18
C GLN A 237 1.10 -21.10 -3.29
N ASP A 238 -0.08 -20.61 -2.95
CA ASP A 238 -0.84 -19.74 -3.86
C ASP A 238 0.02 -18.52 -4.19
N THR A 239 0.35 -18.40 -5.47
CA THR A 239 1.31 -17.43 -6.01
C THR A 239 0.65 -16.65 -7.13
N SER A 240 0.76 -15.33 -7.09
CA SER A 240 0.48 -14.46 -8.23
C SER A 240 1.77 -13.85 -8.76
N ASN A 241 1.81 -13.61 -10.06
CA ASN A 241 2.91 -12.92 -10.73
C ASN A 241 2.36 -11.91 -11.72
N SER A 242 3.05 -10.78 -11.84
CA SER A 242 2.81 -9.79 -12.89
C SER A 242 4.14 -9.13 -13.27
N GLN A 243 4.13 -8.43 -14.40
CA GLN A 243 5.25 -7.60 -14.81
C GLN A 243 4.89 -6.13 -14.70
N LEU A 244 5.70 -5.37 -13.99
CA LEU A 244 5.66 -3.92 -13.94
C LEU A 244 6.51 -3.37 -15.09
N ILE A 245 5.86 -2.77 -16.08
CA ILE A 245 6.49 -2.11 -17.22
C ILE A 245 5.93 -0.69 -17.26
N LYS A 246 6.79 0.32 -17.22
CA LYS A 246 6.39 1.74 -17.17
C LYS A 246 5.36 2.05 -16.06
N GLY A 247 5.49 1.39 -14.91
CA GLY A 247 4.59 1.57 -13.76
C GLY A 247 3.22 0.89 -13.87
N VAL A 248 2.97 0.13 -14.94
CA VAL A 248 1.69 -0.59 -15.17
C VAL A 248 1.90 -2.08 -14.98
N LYS A 249 0.91 -2.77 -14.39
CA LYS A 249 0.90 -4.23 -14.28
C LYS A 249 0.45 -4.86 -15.59
N HIS A 250 1.26 -5.76 -16.11
CA HIS A 250 1.02 -6.55 -17.30
C HIS A 250 1.05 -8.04 -16.96
N PHE A 251 0.37 -8.85 -17.78
CA PHE A 251 0.47 -10.30 -17.78
C PHE A 251 0.28 -10.97 -16.42
N LEU A 252 -0.81 -10.61 -15.73
CA LEU A 252 -1.15 -11.26 -14.46
C LEU A 252 -1.30 -12.78 -14.68
N THR A 253 -0.58 -13.56 -13.90
CA THR A 253 -0.67 -15.01 -13.87
C THR A 253 -0.77 -15.47 -12.42
N GLN A 254 -1.39 -16.63 -12.22
CA GLN A 254 -1.62 -17.20 -10.89
C GLN A 254 -1.33 -18.69 -10.95
N ALA A 255 -0.76 -19.22 -9.87
CA ALA A 255 -0.63 -20.63 -9.60
C ALA A 255 -1.16 -20.91 -8.20
N THR A 256 -1.95 -21.96 -8.07
CA THR A 256 -2.44 -22.50 -6.80
C THR A 256 -1.36 -23.38 -6.16
N LYS A 257 -1.50 -23.65 -4.86
CA LYS A 257 -0.61 -24.56 -4.13
C LYS A 257 -0.47 -25.98 -4.73
N ASP A 258 -1.40 -26.39 -5.58
CA ASP A 258 -1.41 -27.73 -6.20
C ASP A 258 -0.68 -27.75 -7.56
N GLU A 259 -0.37 -26.57 -8.11
CA GLU A 259 0.34 -26.42 -9.38
C GLU A 259 1.86 -26.37 -9.16
N GLN A 260 2.60 -26.99 -10.08
CA GLN A 260 4.06 -27.14 -9.97
C GLN A 260 4.82 -26.14 -10.86
N SER A 261 4.08 -25.37 -11.66
CA SER A 261 4.64 -24.43 -12.61
C SER A 261 3.70 -23.28 -12.85
N LEU A 262 4.25 -22.20 -13.36
CA LEU A 262 3.55 -20.99 -13.77
C LEU A 262 3.99 -20.62 -15.18
N LEU A 263 3.07 -20.15 -16.01
CA LEU A 263 3.42 -19.54 -17.29
C LEU A 263 3.85 -18.08 -17.05
N ILE A 264 5.03 -17.70 -17.56
CA ILE A 264 5.56 -16.34 -17.47
C ILE A 264 5.87 -15.80 -18.87
N PHE A 265 5.61 -14.51 -19.10
CA PHE A 265 5.89 -13.87 -20.39
C PHE A 265 7.25 -13.18 -20.36
N ASP A 266 8.35 -13.92 -20.19
CA ASP A 266 9.71 -13.39 -20.07
C ASP A 266 10.44 -13.23 -21.43
N THR A 267 9.71 -13.37 -22.54
CA THR A 267 10.22 -13.18 -23.90
C THR A 267 9.32 -12.25 -24.69
N HIS A 268 9.66 -10.96 -24.69
CA HIS A 268 8.99 -9.87 -25.43
C HIS A 268 9.91 -8.65 -25.54
N ASN A 269 9.51 -7.65 -26.33
CA ASN A 269 10.34 -6.46 -26.63
C ASN A 269 10.64 -5.55 -25.43
N TYR A 270 9.93 -5.71 -24.30
CA TYR A 270 10.05 -4.85 -23.12
C TYR A 270 10.68 -5.54 -21.92
N VAL A 271 11.21 -6.77 -22.10
CA VAL A 271 11.75 -7.58 -21.01
C VAL A 271 12.90 -6.88 -20.27
N SER A 272 13.68 -6.04 -20.95
CA SER A 272 14.79 -5.28 -20.35
C SER A 272 14.34 -4.16 -19.41
N GLU A 273 13.09 -3.72 -19.50
CA GLU A 273 12.49 -2.67 -18.68
C GLU A 273 11.51 -3.24 -17.63
N ALA A 274 11.28 -4.55 -17.65
CA ALA A 274 10.30 -5.22 -16.81
C ALA A 274 10.85 -5.52 -15.40
N TYR A 275 10.04 -5.22 -14.39
CA TYR A 275 10.19 -5.80 -13.06
C TYR A 275 9.12 -6.86 -12.84
N TYR A 276 9.51 -8.05 -12.43
CA TYR A 276 8.61 -9.12 -12.06
C TYR A 276 8.20 -8.92 -10.60
N GLN A 277 6.91 -8.70 -10.37
CA GLN A 277 6.29 -8.66 -9.05
C GLN A 277 5.61 -10.00 -8.80
N SER A 278 6.13 -10.77 -7.86
CA SER A 278 5.51 -12.02 -7.42
C SER A 278 5.04 -11.88 -5.97
N GLN A 279 3.91 -12.52 -5.65
CA GLN A 279 3.37 -12.57 -4.30
C GLN A 279 2.88 -13.97 -3.98
N ALA A 280 3.27 -14.51 -2.84
CA ALA A 280 2.82 -15.78 -2.32
C ALA A 280 2.06 -15.53 -1.02
N SER A 281 1.07 -16.38 -0.75
CA SER A 281 0.31 -16.26 0.48
C SER A 281 -0.18 -17.58 1.04
N VAL A 282 -0.39 -17.59 2.36
CA VAL A 282 -1.05 -18.68 3.08
C VAL A 282 -2.18 -18.07 3.90
N THR A 283 -3.40 -18.58 3.68
CA THR A 283 -4.62 -18.06 4.32
C THR A 283 -5.12 -19.06 5.38
N PHE A 284 -5.45 -18.55 6.56
CA PHE A 284 -5.96 -19.27 7.71
C PHE A 284 -7.40 -18.78 8.00
N PRO A 285 -8.43 -19.57 7.67
CA PRO A 285 -9.81 -19.23 8.05
C PRO A 285 -9.99 -19.42 9.56
N LEU A 286 -10.44 -18.37 10.24
CA LEU A 286 -10.66 -18.37 11.68
C LEU A 286 -12.15 -18.60 11.92
N ASN A 287 -12.51 -19.79 12.40
CA ASN A 287 -13.90 -20.18 12.63
C ASN A 287 -14.36 -19.72 14.01
N ASP A 288 -14.87 -18.50 14.12
CA ASP A 288 -15.42 -18.00 15.36
C ASP A 288 -16.88 -17.54 15.17
N GLY A 289 -17.70 -17.76 16.19
CA GLY A 289 -19.12 -17.36 16.19
C GLY A 289 -19.40 -15.97 16.77
N LEU A 290 -18.37 -15.21 17.14
CA LEU A 290 -18.42 -13.83 17.64
C LEU A 290 -18.37 -12.81 16.49
N TYR A 291 -17.60 -13.10 15.44
CA TYR A 291 -17.47 -12.31 14.22
C TYR A 291 -18.24 -12.98 13.07
N LYS A 292 -18.72 -12.18 12.11
CA LYS A 292 -19.35 -12.73 10.89
C LYS A 292 -18.34 -13.45 10.02
N SER A 293 -17.08 -13.00 10.03
CA SER A 293 -15.95 -13.68 9.41
C SER A 293 -14.65 -13.15 9.99
N ALA A 294 -13.69 -14.04 10.22
CA ALA A 294 -12.32 -13.71 10.58
C ALA A 294 -11.35 -14.51 9.69
N ILE A 295 -10.37 -13.83 9.12
CA ILE A 295 -9.35 -14.42 8.26
C ILE A 295 -7.99 -13.87 8.66
N SER A 296 -7.02 -14.77 8.85
CA SER A 296 -5.61 -14.37 8.95
C SER A 296 -4.84 -14.83 7.72
N LYS A 297 -3.82 -14.07 7.32
CA LYS A 297 -3.04 -14.37 6.12
C LYS A 297 -1.57 -13.99 6.33
N ASN A 298 -0.66 -14.83 5.86
CA ASN A 298 0.74 -14.46 5.65
C ASN A 298 0.96 -14.14 4.18
N ILE A 299 1.75 -13.10 3.91
CA ILE A 299 2.12 -12.66 2.57
C ILE A 299 3.63 -12.50 2.48
N HIS A 300 4.19 -12.86 1.34
CA HIS A 300 5.54 -12.48 0.93
C HIS A 300 5.47 -11.98 -0.51
N GLN A 301 5.99 -10.79 -0.76
CA GLN A 301 6.10 -10.17 -2.07
C GLN A 301 7.58 -9.92 -2.41
N VAL A 302 7.97 -10.23 -3.65
CA VAL A 302 9.28 -9.90 -4.20
C VAL A 302 9.11 -9.19 -5.54
N ILE A 303 9.84 -8.09 -5.73
CA ILE A 303 9.97 -7.35 -6.98
C ILE A 303 11.42 -7.43 -7.46
N SER A 304 11.65 -7.99 -8.64
CA SER A 304 12.99 -8.19 -9.21
C SER A 304 13.00 -7.95 -10.71
N THR A 305 14.13 -7.51 -11.27
CA THR A 305 14.34 -7.47 -12.73
C THR A 305 14.53 -8.86 -13.34
N ASN A 306 14.62 -9.91 -12.50
CA ASN A 306 14.74 -11.30 -12.91
C ASN A 306 13.53 -12.11 -12.41
N ALA A 307 12.85 -12.79 -13.32
CA ALA A 307 11.66 -13.59 -13.03
C ALA A 307 11.94 -14.73 -12.04
N SER A 308 13.09 -15.40 -12.18
CA SER A 308 13.45 -16.49 -11.28
C SER A 308 13.68 -15.99 -9.86
N ASP A 309 14.35 -14.85 -9.70
CA ASP A 309 14.58 -14.24 -8.38
C ASP A 309 13.26 -13.76 -7.75
N SER A 310 12.34 -13.19 -8.53
CA SER A 310 11.03 -12.79 -7.99
C SER A 310 10.21 -13.99 -7.53
N LEU A 311 10.37 -15.17 -8.16
CA LEU A 311 9.67 -16.40 -7.82
C LEU A 311 10.37 -17.25 -6.73
N ILE A 312 11.49 -16.78 -6.17
CA ILE A 312 12.07 -17.33 -4.93
C ILE A 312 11.40 -16.63 -3.75
N LEU A 313 10.15 -17.00 -3.49
CA LEU A 313 9.39 -16.46 -2.37
C LEU A 313 8.62 -17.56 -1.63
N LEU A 314 8.47 -17.36 -0.33
CA LEU A 314 7.68 -18.22 0.53
C LEU A 314 7.09 -17.39 1.68
N ALA A 315 5.76 -17.35 1.76
CA ALA A 315 5.03 -16.79 2.88
C ALA A 315 5.13 -17.68 4.13
N GLY A 316 4.92 -17.11 5.32
CA GLY A 316 4.88 -17.84 6.58
C GLY A 316 3.85 -18.98 6.55
N GLN A 317 4.28 -20.20 6.89
CA GLN A 317 3.43 -21.40 6.90
C GLN A 317 2.67 -21.59 8.22
N TYR A 318 3.06 -20.85 9.25
CA TYR A 318 2.41 -20.87 10.55
C TYR A 318 1.46 -19.69 10.67
N GLU A 319 0.28 -19.95 11.23
CA GLU A 319 -0.69 -18.91 11.56
C GLU A 319 -0.01 -17.80 12.38
N PRO A 320 -0.17 -16.52 12.00
CA PRO A 320 0.30 -15.41 12.82
C PRO A 320 -0.31 -15.48 14.22
N ALA A 321 0.49 -15.15 15.23
CA ALA A 321 0.08 -15.19 16.64
C ALA A 321 -0.81 -14.00 17.03
N PHE A 322 -1.89 -13.78 16.29
CA PHE A 322 -3.01 -12.95 16.75
C PHE A 322 -3.69 -13.66 17.94
N ASP A 323 -4.26 -12.89 18.88
CA ASP A 323 -4.89 -13.39 20.10
C ASP A 323 -6.25 -14.04 19.81
N TYR A 324 -6.25 -15.11 19.04
CA TYR A 324 -7.45 -15.85 18.67
C TYR A 324 -7.93 -16.73 19.83
N PRO A 325 -9.25 -16.75 20.17
CA PRO A 325 -10.38 -16.15 19.44
C PRO A 325 -10.86 -14.79 19.94
N ASP A 326 -10.21 -14.21 20.96
CA ASP A 326 -10.71 -13.01 21.64
C ASP A 326 -10.37 -11.70 20.87
N PHE A 327 -9.32 -11.74 20.05
CA PHE A 327 -8.73 -10.60 19.31
C PHE A 327 -8.54 -9.37 20.19
N ASP A 328 -7.94 -9.60 21.36
CA ASP A 328 -7.81 -8.59 22.39
C ASP A 328 -6.69 -7.57 22.13
N GLU A 329 -6.05 -7.62 20.95
CA GLU A 329 -4.93 -6.74 20.61
C GLU A 329 -5.32 -5.28 20.70
N ILE A 330 -6.59 -4.92 20.45
CA ILE A 330 -7.13 -3.57 20.67
C ILE A 330 -7.95 -3.57 21.96
N LYS A 331 -7.44 -2.89 22.98
CA LYS A 331 -8.12 -2.74 24.28
C LYS A 331 -9.25 -1.70 24.21
N PRO A 332 -10.20 -1.69 25.16
CA PRO A 332 -11.30 -0.71 25.19
C PRO A 332 -10.87 0.75 25.31
N ASP A 333 -9.65 1.03 25.76
CA ASP A 333 -9.07 2.38 25.79
C ASP A 333 -8.30 2.72 24.50
N TYR A 334 -8.45 1.90 23.45
CA TYR A 334 -7.81 1.99 22.15
C TYR A 334 -6.28 1.88 22.15
N ARG A 335 -5.70 1.41 23.26
CA ARG A 335 -4.33 0.89 23.20
C ARG A 335 -4.33 -0.38 22.38
N TYR A 336 -3.32 -0.52 21.53
CA TYR A 336 -3.14 -1.74 20.76
C TYR A 336 -1.75 -2.34 20.95
N ASP A 337 -1.63 -3.66 20.84
CA ASP A 337 -0.37 -4.39 20.90
C ASP A 337 -0.40 -5.65 20.02
N TYR A 338 0.26 -5.58 18.86
CA TYR A 338 0.46 -6.69 17.93
C TYR A 338 1.84 -7.36 18.08
N SER A 339 2.60 -7.05 19.13
CA SER A 339 3.99 -7.55 19.28
C SER A 339 4.11 -9.08 19.44
N ALA A 340 3.00 -9.77 19.70
CA ALA A 340 2.94 -11.24 19.63
C ALA A 340 3.23 -11.76 18.22
N VAL A 341 2.82 -11.03 17.18
CA VAL A 341 3.22 -11.28 15.79
C VAL A 341 4.58 -10.60 15.56
N THR A 342 5.64 -11.31 15.93
CA THR A 342 6.98 -10.71 16.07
C THR A 342 7.58 -10.24 14.74
N GLY A 343 8.29 -9.11 14.79
CA GLY A 343 9.24 -8.70 13.75
C GLY A 343 8.67 -7.81 12.65
N TYR A 344 7.50 -7.22 12.86
CA TYR A 344 6.84 -6.28 11.96
C TYR A 344 6.87 -4.86 12.55
N PRO A 345 7.76 -3.98 12.07
CA PRO A 345 7.93 -2.65 12.66
C PRO A 345 6.72 -1.71 12.50
N MET A 346 5.84 -2.02 11.55
CA MET A 346 4.73 -1.18 11.13
C MET A 346 3.42 -1.95 11.24
N ALA A 347 2.41 -1.32 11.81
CA ALA A 347 1.01 -1.71 11.75
C ALA A 347 0.21 -0.67 10.96
N ILE A 348 -0.54 -1.15 9.98
CA ILE A 348 -1.57 -0.38 9.28
C ILE A 348 -2.92 -0.95 9.70
N ILE A 349 -3.76 -0.14 10.35
CA ILE A 349 -5.02 -0.59 10.93
C ILE A 349 -6.14 0.20 10.28
N ASN A 350 -7.03 -0.48 9.58
CA ASN A 350 -8.13 0.12 8.84
C ASN A 350 -9.46 -0.20 9.54
N PHE A 351 -10.26 0.83 9.77
CA PHE A 351 -11.63 0.73 10.27
C PHE A 351 -12.60 1.20 9.20
N THR A 352 -13.67 0.43 8.97
CA THR A 352 -14.77 0.85 8.10
C THR A 352 -16.03 1.08 8.91
N PHE A 353 -16.60 2.28 8.82
CA PHE A 353 -17.85 2.67 9.47
C PHE A 353 -18.94 2.94 8.42
N THR A 354 -20.02 2.14 8.44
CA THR A 354 -21.12 2.27 7.45
C THR A 354 -22.41 2.83 8.03
N ASP A 355 -22.58 2.79 9.35
CA ASP A 355 -23.85 3.12 10.01
C ASP A 355 -23.88 4.60 10.50
N LEU A 356 -23.03 5.42 9.89
CA LEU A 356 -22.91 6.85 10.18
C LEU A 356 -23.77 7.68 9.21
N THR A 357 -23.99 8.95 9.55
CA THR A 357 -24.61 9.93 8.63
C THR A 357 -23.81 10.09 7.34
N MET A 358 -22.48 9.99 7.44
CA MET A 358 -21.56 9.86 6.32
C MET A 358 -20.67 8.64 6.57
N PRO A 359 -20.63 7.64 5.67
CA PRO A 359 -19.76 6.49 5.84
C PRO A 359 -18.30 6.95 5.90
N ALA A 360 -17.50 6.34 6.76
CA ALA A 360 -16.12 6.71 6.98
C ALA A 360 -15.20 5.49 6.86
N LYS A 361 -14.02 5.71 6.29
CA LYS A 361 -12.87 4.80 6.41
C LYS A 361 -11.80 5.51 7.20
N TRP A 362 -11.22 4.84 8.18
CA TRP A 362 -10.15 5.37 9.00
C TRP A 362 -8.94 4.44 8.96
N THR A 363 -7.88 4.87 8.31
CA THR A 363 -6.59 4.17 8.26
C THR A 363 -5.63 4.79 9.25
N PHE A 364 -5.00 3.95 10.05
CA PHE A 364 -3.99 4.33 11.02
C PHE A 364 -2.64 3.73 10.65
N TYR A 365 -1.61 4.57 10.61
CA TYR A 365 -0.22 4.20 10.35
C TYR A 365 0.60 4.38 11.63
N GLY A 366 1.07 3.28 12.21
CA GLY A 366 1.80 3.29 13.48
C GLY A 366 2.74 2.10 13.67
N PRO A 367 3.49 2.05 14.79
CA PRO A 367 4.32 0.90 15.13
C PRO A 367 3.47 -0.32 15.49
N GLU A 368 4.11 -1.46 15.85
CA GLU A 368 3.38 -2.67 16.27
C GLU A 368 2.52 -2.52 17.54
N LYS A 369 2.71 -1.45 18.32
CA LYS A 369 1.93 -1.16 19.53
C LYS A 369 1.86 0.33 19.82
N GLY A 370 0.75 0.79 20.39
CA GLY A 370 0.58 2.20 20.70
C GLY A 370 -0.83 2.55 21.13
N LEU A 371 -1.21 3.80 20.85
CA LEU A 371 -2.55 4.32 21.06
C LEU A 371 -3.12 4.70 19.69
N LEU A 372 -4.29 4.20 19.34
CA LEU A 372 -4.95 4.54 18.07
C LEU A 372 -5.48 5.98 18.09
N ALA A 373 -5.51 6.63 16.93
CA ALA A 373 -6.02 8.00 16.80
C ALA A 373 -7.51 8.13 17.18
N ILE A 374 -8.29 7.07 17.00
CA ILE A 374 -9.71 7.01 17.40
C ILE A 374 -9.91 7.08 18.93
N SER A 375 -8.84 7.02 19.74
CA SER A 375 -8.91 7.21 21.19
C SER A 375 -9.33 8.62 21.61
N ALA A 376 -9.29 9.58 20.69
CA ALA A 376 -9.65 10.97 20.92
C ALA A 376 -10.78 11.40 19.97
N PRO A 377 -11.63 12.38 20.37
CA PRO A 377 -12.63 12.94 19.46
C PRO A 377 -11.98 13.55 18.21
N LEU A 378 -12.56 13.28 17.04
CA LEU A 378 -12.14 13.89 15.79
C LEU A 378 -12.72 15.30 15.70
N LYS A 379 -11.89 16.31 15.98
CA LYS A 379 -12.32 17.70 16.12
C LYS A 379 -13.03 18.21 14.86
N GLY A 380 -14.27 18.67 15.00
CA GLY A 380 -15.09 19.18 13.89
C GLY A 380 -15.95 18.12 13.19
N TYR A 381 -15.82 16.86 13.57
CA TYR A 381 -16.52 15.72 12.97
C TYR A 381 -17.23 14.85 14.04
N GLU A 382 -17.41 15.36 15.26
CA GLU A 382 -17.97 14.62 16.40
C GLU A 382 -19.45 14.23 16.22
N ASP A 383 -20.16 14.89 15.30
CA ASP A 383 -21.52 14.54 14.91
C ASP A 383 -21.58 13.40 13.87
N ILE A 384 -20.49 13.19 13.12
CA ILE A 384 -20.35 12.12 12.13
C ILE A 384 -19.72 10.87 12.77
N ILE A 385 -18.54 11.03 13.38
CA ILE A 385 -17.80 9.94 14.01
C ILE A 385 -17.49 10.28 15.46
N LYS A 386 -18.02 9.45 16.35
CA LYS A 386 -17.85 9.56 17.81
C LYS A 386 -16.87 8.52 18.29
N ILE A 387 -16.34 8.74 19.49
CA ILE A 387 -15.48 7.75 20.15
C ILE A 387 -16.19 6.40 20.33
N ASP A 388 -17.51 6.38 20.55
CA ASP A 388 -18.31 5.16 20.68
C ASP A 388 -18.82 4.61 19.33
N SER A 389 -18.34 5.13 18.20
CA SER A 389 -18.71 4.60 16.89
C SER A 389 -18.11 3.22 16.69
N GLU A 390 -18.96 2.25 16.38
CA GLU A 390 -18.54 0.86 16.17
C GLU A 390 -18.18 0.62 14.70
N PRO A 391 -16.97 0.13 14.39
CA PRO A 391 -16.60 -0.26 13.03
C PRO A 391 -17.39 -1.52 12.61
N LYS A 392 -17.55 -1.71 11.31
CA LYS A 392 -18.08 -2.95 10.70
C LYS A 392 -16.99 -3.89 10.23
N THR A 393 -15.84 -3.33 9.85
CA THR A 393 -14.65 -4.12 9.53
C THR A 393 -13.44 -3.52 10.23
N ILE A 394 -12.54 -4.40 10.62
CA ILE A 394 -11.21 -4.06 11.12
C ILE A 394 -10.22 -4.89 10.29
N ASP A 395 -9.33 -4.22 9.56
CA ASP A 395 -8.33 -4.85 8.72
C ASP A 395 -6.93 -4.38 9.17
N VAL A 396 -6.13 -5.31 9.69
CA VAL A 396 -4.79 -5.06 10.23
C VAL A 396 -3.76 -5.64 9.27
N HIS A 397 -2.77 -4.83 8.90
CA HIS A 397 -1.63 -5.24 8.09
C HIS A 397 -0.35 -4.92 8.86
N LEU A 398 0.35 -5.97 9.29
CA LEU A 398 1.66 -5.86 9.89
C LEU A 398 2.71 -6.03 8.80
N ILE A 399 3.59 -5.05 8.61
CA ILE A 399 4.46 -4.97 7.42
C ILE A 399 5.92 -4.97 7.82
N LYS A 400 6.72 -5.72 7.04
CA LYS A 400 8.16 -5.81 7.19
C LYS A 400 8.83 -5.81 5.81
N SER A 401 9.63 -4.79 5.55
CA SER A 401 10.61 -4.75 4.47
C SER A 401 11.90 -5.44 4.89
N LYS A 402 12.55 -6.13 3.95
CA LYS A 402 13.90 -6.66 4.14
C LYS A 402 14.97 -5.58 4.22
N LEU A 403 14.70 -4.38 3.69
CA LEU A 403 15.64 -3.27 3.65
C LEU A 403 15.93 -2.70 5.04
N THR A 404 14.90 -2.59 5.88
CA THR A 404 14.97 -1.90 7.18
C THR A 404 14.00 -2.50 8.18
N ASN A 405 14.34 -2.46 9.47
CA ASN A 405 13.39 -2.75 10.56
C ASN A 405 12.99 -1.51 11.36
N ASN A 406 13.44 -0.33 10.95
CA ASN A 406 13.24 0.90 11.69
C ASN A 406 11.90 1.51 11.29
N TYR A 407 10.93 1.58 12.21
CA TYR A 407 9.63 2.21 12.00
C TYR A 407 9.69 3.55 11.28
N GLN A 408 10.71 4.38 11.58
CA GLN A 408 10.84 5.69 10.96
C GLN A 408 11.07 5.64 9.44
N ASP A 409 11.65 4.57 8.92
CA ASP A 409 11.79 4.38 7.47
C ASP A 409 10.45 3.96 6.83
N TYR A 410 9.63 3.18 7.55
CA TYR A 410 8.30 2.75 7.09
C TYR A 410 7.35 3.94 7.05
N ILE A 411 7.24 4.71 8.13
CA ILE A 411 6.34 5.87 8.15
C ILE A 411 6.76 6.92 7.13
N LYS A 412 8.07 7.10 6.87
CA LYS A 412 8.58 7.96 5.80
C LYS A 412 8.17 7.47 4.41
N HIS A 413 8.22 6.16 4.17
CA HIS A 413 7.70 5.58 2.93
C HIS A 413 6.19 5.86 2.81
N TYR A 414 5.36 5.40 3.76
CA TYR A 414 3.90 5.54 3.67
C TYR A 414 3.38 6.99 3.67
N GLN A 415 4.05 7.92 4.34
CA GLN A 415 3.65 9.33 4.28
C GLN A 415 4.06 10.00 2.97
N GLY A 416 5.21 9.59 2.39
CA GLY A 416 5.82 10.21 1.21
C GLY A 416 5.51 9.49 -0.09
N ASP A 417 4.85 8.32 -0.05
CA ASP A 417 4.54 7.51 -1.22
C ASP A 417 3.52 8.25 -2.10
N SER A 418 4.01 8.92 -3.13
CA SER A 418 3.19 9.16 -4.32
C SER A 418 3.05 7.80 -5.00
N ALA A 419 1.82 7.33 -5.25
CA ALA A 419 1.48 6.01 -5.83
C ALA A 419 2.19 5.61 -7.17
N LEU A 420 3.20 6.37 -7.61
CA LEU A 420 3.94 6.29 -8.85
C LEU A 420 5.22 5.44 -8.77
N ASN A 421 5.81 5.18 -7.59
CA ASN A 421 7.08 4.43 -7.50
C ASN A 421 6.93 3.00 -6.95
N LEU A 422 6.34 2.12 -7.77
CA LEU A 422 6.13 0.71 -7.43
C LEU A 422 7.41 -0.15 -7.39
N THR A 423 8.60 0.45 -7.59
CA THR A 423 9.87 -0.28 -7.74
C THR A 423 10.98 0.22 -6.81
N ASP A 424 10.64 1.02 -5.80
CA ASP A 424 11.61 1.48 -4.83
C ASP A 424 12.24 0.33 -4.02
N ASP A 425 13.40 0.59 -3.41
CA ASP A 425 14.12 -0.45 -2.65
C ASP A 425 13.36 -0.94 -1.41
N PHE A 426 12.44 -0.15 -0.88
CA PHE A 426 11.66 -0.50 0.31
C PHE A 426 10.65 -1.61 -0.01
N VAL A 427 9.94 -1.53 -1.14
CA VAL A 427 8.90 -2.49 -1.53
C VAL A 427 9.41 -3.75 -2.24
N LYS A 428 10.72 -3.84 -2.52
CA LYS A 428 11.32 -4.95 -3.28
C LYS A 428 11.18 -6.32 -2.65
N ASP A 429 11.16 -6.42 -1.33
CA ASP A 429 11.08 -7.68 -0.60
C ASP A 429 10.35 -7.40 0.71
N ILE A 430 9.04 -7.70 0.70
CA ILE A 430 8.09 -7.38 1.77
C ILE A 430 7.46 -8.67 2.26
N THR A 431 7.45 -8.85 3.57
CA THR A 431 6.58 -9.82 4.25
C THR A 431 5.50 -9.09 5.02
N ALA A 432 4.29 -9.64 5.05
CA ALA A 432 3.20 -9.10 5.84
C ALA A 432 2.40 -10.20 6.55
N ALA A 433 1.83 -9.85 7.69
CA ALA A 433 0.79 -10.62 8.36
C ALA A 433 -0.49 -9.79 8.40
N GLU A 434 -1.60 -10.37 7.95
CA GLU A 434 -2.89 -9.70 7.86
C GLU A 434 -3.90 -10.36 8.79
N LEU A 435 -4.78 -9.55 9.36
CA LEU A 435 -5.98 -9.97 10.07
C LEU A 435 -7.16 -9.14 9.55
N ALA A 436 -8.16 -9.82 9.01
CA ALA A 436 -9.40 -9.21 8.52
C ALA A 436 -10.58 -9.70 9.36
N LEU A 437 -11.24 -8.77 10.06
CA LEU A 437 -12.39 -9.02 10.94
C LEU A 437 -13.63 -8.34 10.38
N LYS A 438 -14.74 -9.07 10.35
CA LYS A 438 -16.07 -8.55 10.01
C LYS A 438 -17.01 -8.71 11.19
N LEU A 439 -17.52 -7.58 11.69
CA LEU A 439 -18.39 -7.46 12.86
C LEU A 439 -19.88 -7.58 12.48
#